data_AF-C3NE08-F1
#
_entry.id   AF-C3NE08-F1
#
_cell.length_a   1.000
_cell.length_b   1.000
_cell.length_c   1.000
_cell.angle_alpha   90.00
_cell.angle_beta   90.00
_cell.angle_gamma   90.00
#
_symmetry.space_group_name_H-M   'P 1'
#
loop_
_entity.id
_entity.type
_entity.pdbx_description
1 polymer ?
#
loop_
_entity_poly.entity_id
_entity_poly.type
_entity_poly.pdbx_seq_one_letter_code
_entity_poly.pdbx_strand_id
1 'polypeptide(L)' 'MKPRVHKGGKPGQETFYLNIPREIVTSLDIKPDDEFELKVEQKDGELTLCYRRVKK' A
#
# COMPACT_ATOMS: atom_id res chain seq x y z
N MET A 1 -9.66 -6.57 -1.60
CA MET A 1 -9.49 -5.35 -0.79
C MET A 1 -9.92 -4.15 -1.64
N LYS A 2 -10.80 -3.25 -1.17
CA LYS A 2 -11.23 -2.10 -1.97
C LYS A 2 -10.26 -0.93 -1.74
N PRO A 3 -9.58 -0.39 -2.77
CA PRO A 3 -8.71 0.76 -2.59
C PRO A 3 -9.52 1.97 -2.15
N ARG A 4 -8.98 2.73 -1.19
CA ARG A 4 -9.52 4.02 -0.81
C ARG A 4 -9.08 5.05 -1.82
N VAL A 5 -10.03 5.75 -2.41
CA VAL A 5 -9.77 6.81 -3.39
C VAL A 5 -9.84 8.16 -2.69
N HIS A 6 -8.82 8.98 -2.88
CA HIS A 6 -8.81 10.38 -2.51
C HIS A 6 -8.78 11.21 -3.79
N LYS A 7 -9.82 12.02 -4.00
CA LYS A 7 -9.90 12.93 -5.14
C LYS A 7 -9.13 14.21 -4.78
N GLY A 8 -8.11 14.53 -5.55
CA GLY A 8 -7.35 15.77 -5.40
C GLY A 8 -8.16 16.99 -5.84
N GLY A 9 -7.54 18.17 -5.73
CA GLY A 9 -8.19 19.44 -6.09
C GLY A 9 -8.35 19.68 -7.59
N LYS A 10 -7.74 18.86 -8.46
CA LYS A 10 -7.82 18.96 -9.92
C LYS A 10 -8.50 17.73 -10.54
N PRO A 11 -9.30 17.89 -11.60
CA PRO A 11 -9.82 16.76 -12.36
C PRO A 11 -8.69 15.85 -12.86
N GLY A 12 -8.86 14.54 -12.69
CA GLY A 12 -7.86 13.53 -13.08
C GLY A 12 -6.75 13.25 -12.06
N GLN A 13 -6.67 14.01 -10.95
CA GLN A 13 -5.78 13.68 -9.83
C GLN A 13 -6.52 12.81 -8.82
N GLU A 14 -6.35 11.49 -8.95
CA GLU A 14 -6.84 10.54 -7.96
C GLU A 14 -5.66 9.86 -7.28
N THR A 15 -5.68 9.82 -5.95
CA THR A 15 -4.71 9.06 -5.16
C THR A 15 -5.39 7.82 -4.60
N PHE A 16 -4.76 6.66 -4.81
CA PHE A 16 -5.26 5.38 -4.35
C PHE A 16 -4.44 4.91 -3.15
N TYR A 17 -5.13 4.49 -2.10
CA TYR A 17 -4.53 3.94 -0.90
C TYR A 17 -5.04 2.53 -0.64
N LEU A 18 -4.14 1.66 -0.20
CA LEU A 18 -4.45 0.31 0.24
C LEU A 18 -4.43 0.29 1.77
N ASN A 19 -5.56 -0.05 2.38
CA ASN A 19 -5.67 -0.11 3.83
C ASN A 19 -4.99 -1.38 4.35
N ILE A 20 -4.14 -1.26 5.36
CA ILE A 20 -3.54 -2.42 6.03
C ILE A 20 -4.51 -2.83 7.17
N PRO A 21 -5.04 -4.07 7.17
CA PRO A 21 -5.92 -4.55 8.24
C PRO A 21 -5.31 -4.37 9.63
N ARG A 22 -6.14 -3.96 10.60
CA ARG A 22 -5.71 -3.66 11.98
C ARG A 22 -4.98 -4.82 12.65
N GLU A 23 -5.41 -6.06 12.38
CA GLU A 23 -4.77 -7.27 12.90
C GLU A 23 -3.33 -7.43 12.40
N ILE A 24 -3.06 -7.07 11.13
CA ILE A 24 -1.72 -7.10 10.54
C ILE A 24 -0.86 -5.99 11.13
N VAL A 25 -1.40 -4.77 11.25
CA VAL A 25 -0.71 -3.65 11.90
C VAL A 25 -0.28 -4.00 13.32
N THR A 26 -1.18 -4.64 14.09
CA THR A 26 -0.93 -5.00 15.49
C THR A 26 0.05 -6.18 15.61
N SER A 27 -0.09 -7.22 14.79
CA SER A 27 0.76 -8.42 14.84
C SER A 27 2.18 -8.18 14.35
N LEU A 28 2.37 -7.29 13.36
CA LEU A 28 3.69 -6.95 12.79
C LEU A 28 4.30 -5.68 13.40
N ASP A 29 3.63 -5.07 14.37
CA ASP A 29 4.01 -3.79 14.99
C ASP A 29 4.41 -2.73 13.95
N ILE A 30 3.50 -2.48 13.01
CA ILE A 30 3.70 -1.49 11.95
C ILE A 30 3.48 -0.09 12.54
N LYS A 31 4.47 0.78 12.36
CA LYS A 31 4.46 2.16 12.83
C LYS A 31 4.37 3.15 11.66
N PRO A 32 3.86 4.37 11.89
CA PRO A 32 3.77 5.38 10.84
C PRO A 32 5.11 5.83 10.25
N ASP A 33 6.20 5.65 10.99
CA ASP A 33 7.58 5.98 10.60
C ASP A 33 8.33 4.81 9.95
N ASP A 34 7.68 3.65 9.79
CA ASP A 34 8.25 2.54 9.03
C ASP A 34 8.41 2.88 7.55
N GLU A 35 9.58 2.56 7.00
CA GLU A 35 9.85 2.67 5.59
C GLU A 35 9.50 1.36 4.87
N PHE A 36 8.80 1.46 3.74
CA PHE A 36 8.45 0.33 2.89
C PHE A 36 8.95 0.55 1.46
N GLU A 37 9.59 -0.47 0.90
CA GLU A 37 9.92 -0.53 -0.52
C GLU A 37 8.76 -1.19 -1.29
N LEU A 38 8.24 -0.52 -2.32
CA LEU A 38 7.23 -1.07 -3.23
C LEU A 38 7.91 -1.73 -4.43
N LYS A 39 7.60 -3.00 -4.68
CA LYS A 39 7.90 -3.70 -5.92
C LYS A 39 6.61 -4.08 -6.63
N VAL A 40 6.59 -3.90 -7.94
CA VAL A 40 5.48 -4.32 -8.79
C VAL A 40 5.91 -5.58 -9.51
N GLU A 41 5.17 -6.66 -9.28
CA GLU A 41 5.39 -7.94 -9.93
C GLU A 41 4.20 -8.25 -10.85
N GLN A 42 4.48 -8.91 -11.97
CA GLN A 42 3.44 -9.38 -12.88
C GLN A 42 3.67 -10.86 -13.16
N LYS A 43 2.67 -11.69 -12.88
CA LYS A 43 2.72 -13.13 -13.10
C LYS A 43 1.37 -13.62 -13.59
N ASP A 44 1.37 -14.42 -14.64
CA ASP A 44 0.15 -15.02 -15.22
C ASP A 44 -0.95 -13.99 -15.57
N GLY A 45 -0.56 -12.77 -15.96
CA GLY A 45 -1.47 -11.67 -16.28
C GLY A 45 -2.01 -10.92 -15.06
N GLU A 46 -1.67 -11.35 -13.84
CA GLU A 46 -2.04 -10.69 -12.59
C GLU A 46 -0.92 -9.76 -12.11
N LEU A 47 -1.30 -8.53 -11.74
CA LEU A 47 -0.40 -7.53 -11.20
C LEU A 47 -0.45 -7.56 -9.67
N THR A 48 0.72 -7.68 -9.04
CA THR A 48 0.87 -7.74 -7.58
C THR A 48 1.72 -6.57 -7.09
N LEU A 49 1.24 -5.90 -6.04
CA LEU A 49 1.95 -4.80 -5.35
C LEU A 49 2.56 -5.32 -4.06
N CYS A 50 3.88 -5.49 -4.04
CA CYS A 50 4.63 -6.07 -2.93
C CYS A 50 5.27 -4.95 -2.07
N TYR A 51 4.76 -4.73 -0.87
CA TYR A 51 5.31 -3.77 0.10
C TYR A 51 6.22 -4.49 1.10
N ARG A 52 7.53 -4.24 1.02
CA ARG A 52 8.53 -4.83 1.94
C ARG A 52 9.00 -3.80 2.96
N ARG A 53 8.83 -4.08 4.26
CA ARG A 53 9.38 -3.22 5.34
C ARG A 53 10.92 -3.20 5.26
N VAL A 54 11.49 -2.02 5.21
CA VAL A 54 12.94 -1.79 5.27
C VAL A 54 13.32 -1.65 6.73
N LYS A 55 14.22 -2.51 7.22
CA LYS A 55 14.84 -2.35 8.53
C LYS A 55 16.19 -1.66 8.31
N LYS A 56 16.40 -0.52 8.96
CA LYS A 56 17.73 0.09 9.09
C LYS A 56 18.53 -0.65 10.16
#